data_AF-A0A645EP67-F1
#
_entry.id   AF-A0A645EP67-F1
#
_cell.length_a   1.000
_cell.length_b   1.000
_cell.length_c   1.000
_cell.angle_alpha   90.00
_cell.angle_beta   90.00
_cell.angle_gamma   90.00
#
_symmetry.space_group_name_H-M   'P 1'
#
loop_
_entity.id
_entity.type
_entity.pdbx_description
1 polymer ?
#
loop_
_entity_poly.entity_id
_entity_poly.type
_entity_poly.pdbx_seq_one_letter_code
_entity_poly.pdbx_strand_id
1 'polypeptide(L)'
;MGHKQEDIIRGLCEALVRNYLNNVGKGKDIKDKIFFQGGVAANEGMKKVFEETLGTNVYVPKHYGLMGAIGAAILSKERVKAQGYTNFKGFNVSESAFSSESFECTGCPNGCEIISIKSDGVIIGNLGDRCGKWSSVNSQVTVSS
;
A
#
# COMPACT_ATOMS: atom_id res chain seq x y z
N MET A 1 5.95 -42.71 -2.11
CA MET A 1 6.15 -41.58 -3.04
C MET A 1 5.77 -40.32 -2.29
N GLY A 2 6.70 -39.38 -2.14
CA GLY A 2 6.49 -38.11 -1.47
C GLY A 2 7.54 -37.13 -1.97
N HIS A 3 7.17 -35.88 -2.15
CA HIS A 3 8.12 -34.81 -2.46
C HIS A 3 8.86 -34.40 -1.19
N LYS A 4 10.12 -33.97 -1.32
CA LYS A 4 10.83 -33.43 -0.17
C LYS A 4 10.19 -32.09 0.22
N GLN A 5 10.26 -31.73 1.49
CA GLN A 5 9.62 -30.51 1.99
C GLN A 5 10.19 -29.26 1.29
N GLU A 6 11.47 -29.28 0.94
CA GLU A 6 12.15 -28.21 0.22
C GLU A 6 11.55 -28.00 -1.18
N ASP A 7 11.21 -29.09 -1.88
CA ASP A 7 10.60 -29.04 -3.21
C ASP A 7 9.19 -28.44 -3.15
N ILE A 8 8.43 -28.76 -2.10
CA ILE A 8 7.08 -28.21 -1.86
C ILE A 8 7.16 -26.70 -1.61
N ILE A 9 8.07 -26.27 -0.72
CA ILE A 9 8.25 -24.85 -0.38
C ILE A 9 8.69 -24.05 -1.62
N ARG A 10 9.61 -24.59 -2.42
CA ARG A 10 10.05 -23.95 -3.66
C ARG A 10 8.92 -23.83 -4.67
N GLY A 11 8.16 -24.91 -4.89
CA GLY A 11 7.01 -24.91 -5.80
C GLY A 11 5.95 -23.87 -5.43
N LEU A 12 5.71 -23.65 -4.13
CA LEU A 12 4.82 -22.59 -3.64
C LEU A 12 5.35 -21.19 -3.98
N CYS A 13 6.63 -20.92 -3.73
CA CYS A 13 7.25 -19.64 -4.07
C CYS A 13 7.16 -19.35 -5.58
N GLU A 14 7.45 -20.35 -6.41
CA GLU A 14 7.30 -20.25 -7.87
C GLU A 14 5.86 -19.96 -8.29
N ALA A 15 4.88 -20.64 -7.70
CA ALA A 15 3.47 -20.40 -8.01
C ALA A 15 3.05 -18.97 -7.68
N LEU A 16 3.50 -18.44 -6.54
CA LEU A 16 3.20 -17.07 -6.11
C LEU A 16 3.84 -16.03 -7.03
N VAL A 17 5.13 -16.19 -7.37
CA VAL A 17 5.83 -15.27 -8.28
C VAL A 17 5.20 -15.28 -9.67
N ARG A 18 4.92 -16.46 -10.23
CA ARG A 18 4.24 -16.58 -11.53
C ARG A 18 2.87 -15.92 -11.51
N ASN A 19 2.08 -16.14 -10.45
CA ASN A 19 0.77 -15.52 -10.30
C ASN A 19 0.87 -13.99 -10.26
N TYR A 20 1.82 -13.47 -9.47
CA TYR A 20 2.04 -12.04 -9.36
C TYR A 20 2.39 -11.40 -10.70
N LEU A 21 3.34 -11.99 -11.44
CA LEU A 21 3.74 -11.47 -12.75
C LEU A 21 2.61 -11.54 -13.77
N ASN A 22 1.80 -12.61 -13.75
CA ASN A 22 0.70 -12.80 -14.69
C ASN A 22 -0.53 -11.92 -14.41
N ASN A 23 -0.74 -11.48 -13.17
CA ASN A 23 -1.93 -10.70 -12.79
C ASN A 23 -1.59 -9.23 -12.52
N VAL A 24 -0.53 -8.97 -11.76
CA VAL A 24 -0.14 -7.62 -11.30
C VAL A 24 0.97 -7.02 -12.15
N GLY A 25 1.91 -7.86 -12.60
CA GLY A 25 3.02 -7.48 -13.48
C GLY A 25 2.64 -7.43 -14.96
N LYS A 26 1.48 -7.95 -15.35
CA LYS A 26 1.09 -8.13 -16.74
C LYS A 26 1.06 -6.79 -17.50
N GLY A 27 1.78 -6.75 -18.61
CA GLY A 27 1.87 -5.55 -19.46
C GLY A 27 2.75 -4.43 -18.90
N LYS A 28 3.42 -4.64 -17.76
CA LYS A 28 4.40 -3.69 -17.22
C LYS A 28 5.79 -4.02 -17.75
N ASP A 29 6.49 -3.00 -18.21
CA ASP A 29 7.91 -3.08 -18.54
C ASP A 29 8.74 -3.06 -17.24
N ILE A 30 9.16 -4.24 -16.78
CA ILE A 30 9.95 -4.38 -15.55
C ILE A 30 11.43 -4.19 -15.90
N LYS A 31 11.97 -3.02 -15.56
CA LYS A 31 13.36 -2.64 -15.81
C LYS A 31 14.30 -3.07 -14.70
N ASP A 32 15.60 -2.91 -14.95
CA ASP A 32 16.66 -3.13 -13.96
C ASP A 32 16.52 -2.25 -12.71
N LYS A 33 17.11 -2.73 -11.60
CA LYS A 33 17.01 -2.19 -10.23
C LYS A 33 15.63 -2.41 -9.60
N ILE A 34 15.31 -3.68 -9.40
CA ILE A 34 14.04 -4.11 -8.83
C ILE A 34 14.10 -4.03 -7.31
N PHE A 35 13.09 -3.40 -6.70
CA PHE A 35 12.97 -3.24 -5.26
C PHE A 35 11.83 -4.11 -4.73
N PHE A 36 12.12 -5.02 -3.80
CA PHE A 36 11.12 -5.88 -3.19
C PHE A 36 10.91 -5.51 -1.72
N GLN A 37 9.69 -5.09 -1.38
CA GLN A 37 9.32 -4.52 -0.09
C GLN A 37 7.97 -5.03 0.41
N GLY A 38 7.66 -4.79 1.69
CA GLY A 38 6.50 -5.36 2.38
C GLY A 38 6.84 -6.61 3.17
N GLY A 39 5.87 -7.16 3.91
CA GLY A 39 6.11 -8.27 4.86
C GLY A 39 6.69 -9.54 4.23
N VAL A 40 6.31 -9.84 2.99
CA VAL A 40 6.77 -11.02 2.25
C VAL A 40 8.22 -10.86 1.75
N ALA A 41 8.76 -9.64 1.74
CA ALA A 41 10.15 -9.40 1.33
C ALA A 41 11.19 -10.04 2.27
N ALA A 42 10.78 -10.41 3.49
CA ALA A 42 11.59 -11.21 4.40
C ALA A 42 11.82 -12.65 3.91
N ASN A 43 11.01 -13.14 2.95
CA ASN A 43 11.11 -14.50 2.45
C ASN A 43 12.21 -14.61 1.38
N GLU A 44 13.33 -15.20 1.76
CA GLU A 44 14.48 -15.41 0.87
C GLU A 44 14.14 -16.30 -0.34
N GLY A 45 13.21 -17.24 -0.19
CA GLY A 45 12.73 -18.09 -1.29
C GLY A 45 12.00 -17.28 -2.34
N MET A 46 11.15 -16.33 -1.93
CA MET A 46 10.47 -15.42 -2.85
C MET A 46 11.48 -14.53 -3.59
N LYS A 47 12.47 -13.98 -2.88
CA LYS A 47 13.55 -13.20 -3.50
C LYS A 47 14.27 -14.00 -4.59
N LYS A 48 14.73 -15.22 -4.27
CA LYS A 48 15.44 -16.09 -5.22
C LYS A 48 14.59 -16.41 -6.45
N VAL A 49 13.33 -16.79 -6.26
CA VAL A 49 12.43 -17.10 -7.38
C VAL A 49 12.14 -15.87 -8.23
N PHE A 50 11.99 -14.68 -7.64
CA PHE A 50 11.86 -13.45 -8.41
C PHE A 50 13.12 -13.18 -9.25
N GLU A 51 14.32 -13.33 -8.68
CA GLU A 51 15.59 -13.14 -9.40
C GLU A 51 15.73 -14.15 -10.55
N GLU A 52 15.42 -15.42 -10.32
CA GLU A 52 15.41 -16.48 -11.33
C GLU A 52 14.40 -16.20 -12.46
N THR A 53 13.19 -15.75 -12.11
CA THR A 53 12.11 -15.52 -13.08
C THR A 53 12.33 -14.25 -13.91
N LEU A 54 12.90 -13.20 -13.31
CA LEU A 54 13.13 -11.91 -13.96
C LEU A 54 14.51 -11.82 -14.63
N GLY A 55 15.43 -12.74 -14.32
CA GLY A 55 16.79 -12.74 -14.86
C GLY A 55 17.66 -11.57 -14.41
N THR A 56 17.28 -10.90 -13.31
CA THR A 56 18.00 -9.73 -12.76
C THR A 56 17.93 -9.73 -11.24
N ASN A 57 18.83 -8.98 -10.60
CA ASN A 57 18.91 -8.91 -9.14
C ASN A 57 17.74 -8.12 -8.55
N VAL A 58 17.24 -8.61 -7.42
CA VAL A 58 16.17 -7.98 -6.66
C VAL A 58 16.74 -7.48 -5.34
N TYR A 59 16.61 -6.19 -5.08
CA TYR A 59 17.07 -5.56 -3.85
C TYR A 59 15.98 -5.59 -2.78
N VAL A 60 16.29 -6.20 -1.64
CA VAL A 60 15.47 -6.14 -0.43
C VAL A 60 16.09 -5.12 0.53
N PRO A 61 15.41 -4.01 0.86
CA PRO A 61 15.92 -3.01 1.79
C PRO A 61 15.98 -3.55 3.22
N LYS A 62 16.92 -3.04 4.02
CA LYS A 62 17.03 -3.36 5.46
C LYS A 62 15.72 -3.17 6.23
N HIS A 63 14.93 -2.16 5.86
CA HIS A 63 13.68 -1.79 6.53
C HIS A 63 12.46 -2.06 5.64
N TYR A 64 12.41 -3.20 4.95
CA TYR A 64 11.33 -3.57 4.02
C TYR A 64 9.91 -3.46 4.60
N GLY A 65 9.74 -3.64 5.91
CA GLY A 65 8.44 -3.51 6.60
C GLY A 65 8.03 -2.06 6.90
N LEU A 66 8.97 -1.10 6.83
CA LEU A 66 8.74 0.31 7.18
C LEU A 66 8.77 1.23 5.96
N MET A 67 8.97 0.69 4.75
CA MET A 67 9.16 1.50 3.55
C MET A 67 7.99 2.42 3.25
N GLY A 68 6.75 2.01 3.55
CA GLY A 68 5.58 2.88 3.43
C GLY A 68 5.63 4.11 4.35
N ALA A 69 6.01 3.91 5.62
CA ALA A 69 6.15 5.00 6.58
C ALA A 69 7.32 5.94 6.23
N ILE A 70 8.45 5.39 5.78
CA ILE A 70 9.60 6.16 5.31
C ILE A 70 9.20 7.02 4.10
N GLY A 71 8.49 6.43 3.13
CA GLY A 71 7.96 7.17 1.98
C GLY A 71 7.03 8.30 2.39
N ALA A 72 6.08 8.04 3.29
CA ALA A 72 5.17 9.07 3.81
C ALA A 72 5.92 10.22 4.51
N ALA A 73 6.97 9.91 5.29
CA ALA A 73 7.80 10.91 5.95
C ALA A 73 8.58 11.78 4.93
N ILE A 74 9.14 11.17 3.88
CA ILE A 74 9.83 11.89 2.80
C ILE A 74 8.87 12.84 2.09
N LEU A 75 7.70 12.34 1.66
CA LEU A 75 6.68 13.15 0.99
C LEU A 75 6.20 14.32 1.86
N SER A 76 6.00 14.06 3.16
CA SER A 76 5.62 15.10 4.11
C SER A 76 6.70 16.18 4.24
N LYS A 77 7.97 15.78 4.34
CA LYS A 77 9.11 16.71 4.39
C LYS A 77 9.21 17.56 3.13
N GLU A 78 9.05 16.96 1.96
CA GLU A 78 9.05 17.68 0.68
C GLU A 78 7.91 18.68 0.59
N ARG A 79 6.70 18.29 1.01
CA ARG A 79 5.52 19.16 1.04
C ARG A 79 5.75 20.37 1.94
N VAL A 80 6.28 20.16 3.15
CA VAL A 80 6.58 21.24 4.10
C VAL A 80 7.66 22.17 3.56
N LYS A 81 8.71 21.62 2.94
CA LYS A 81 9.76 22.43 2.31
C LYS A 81 9.19 23.34 1.20
N ALA A 82 8.22 22.86 0.43
CA ALA A 82 7.57 23.64 -0.62
C ALA A 82 6.55 24.66 -0.08
N GLN A 83 5.84 24.34 1.00
CA GLN A 83 4.73 25.15 1.54
C GLN A 83 5.16 26.13 2.64
N GLY A 84 6.25 25.84 3.36
CA GLY A 84 6.75 26.63 4.48
C GLY A 84 6.08 26.35 5.83
N TYR A 85 5.01 25.56 5.88
CA TYR A 85 4.29 25.22 7.12
C TYR A 85 3.69 23.80 7.09
N THR A 86 3.29 23.30 8.26
CA THR A 86 2.64 21.99 8.44
C THR A 86 1.17 22.15 8.82
N ASN A 87 0.31 21.22 8.41
CA ASN A 87 -1.05 21.06 8.96
C ASN A 87 -1.09 20.01 10.10
N PHE A 88 0.00 19.89 10.87
CA PHE A 88 0.06 18.91 11.96
C PHE A 88 -0.95 19.30 13.05
N LYS A 89 -1.92 18.42 13.33
CA LYS A 89 -2.98 18.66 14.32
C LYS A 89 -2.54 18.51 15.78
N GLY A 90 -1.25 18.21 16.03
CA GLY A 90 -0.75 17.92 17.37
C GLY A 90 -0.96 16.47 17.80
N PHE A 91 -0.46 16.13 18.99
CA PHE A 91 -0.57 14.78 19.56
C PHE A 91 -1.90 14.50 20.25
N ASN A 92 -2.67 15.55 20.60
CA ASN A 92 -3.99 15.42 21.20
C ASN A 92 -5.05 14.84 20.24
N VAL A 93 -4.68 14.57 18.99
CA VAL A 93 -5.56 13.92 18.01
C VAL A 93 -6.01 12.53 18.47
N SER A 94 -5.25 11.88 19.37
CA SER A 94 -5.67 10.61 19.99
C SER A 94 -6.90 10.74 20.88
N GLU A 95 -7.23 11.95 21.31
CA GLU A 95 -8.40 12.27 22.14
C GLU A 95 -9.61 12.68 21.29
N SER A 96 -9.43 12.91 19.98
CA SER A 96 -10.51 13.26 19.07
C SER A 96 -11.49 12.10 18.89
N ALA A 97 -12.79 12.40 18.86
CA ALA A 97 -13.82 11.40 18.64
C ALA A 97 -13.87 11.02 17.15
N PHE A 98 -13.39 9.82 16.84
CA PHE A 98 -13.53 9.23 15.51
C PHE A 98 -14.72 8.30 15.45
N SER A 99 -15.50 8.42 14.38
CA SER A 99 -16.54 7.44 14.03
C SER A 99 -16.35 6.97 12.59
N SER A 100 -16.85 5.78 12.31
CA SER A 100 -16.81 5.21 10.96
C SER A 100 -18.17 4.68 10.57
N GLU A 101 -18.58 4.96 9.34
CA GLU A 101 -19.80 4.41 8.74
C GLU A 101 -19.43 3.70 7.44
N SER A 102 -20.01 2.52 7.21
CA SER A 102 -19.82 1.78 5.96
C SER A 102 -21.06 1.86 5.06
N PHE A 103 -20.82 1.94 3.76
CA PHE A 103 -21.87 1.87 2.75
C PHE A 103 -21.34 1.24 1.46
N GLU A 104 -22.24 0.71 0.64
CA GLU A 104 -21.88 0.10 -0.64
C GLU A 104 -21.93 1.12 -1.79
N CYS A 105 -20.87 1.16 -2.61
CA CYS A 105 -20.82 1.99 -3.80
C CYS A 105 -21.69 1.42 -4.91
N THR A 106 -22.83 2.04 -5.16
CA THR A 106 -23.76 1.70 -6.25
C THR A 106 -23.35 2.23 -7.63
N GLY A 107 -22.27 3.01 -7.69
CA GLY A 107 -21.82 3.67 -8.91
C GLY A 107 -20.90 2.84 -9.80
N CYS A 108 -20.59 1.58 -9.45
CA CYS A 108 -19.69 0.73 -10.23
C CYS A 108 -20.04 -0.75 -10.04
N PRO A 109 -19.65 -1.65 -10.97
CA PRO A 109 -19.92 -3.08 -10.85
C PRO A 109 -19.12 -3.78 -9.74
N ASN A 110 -18.14 -3.10 -9.12
CA ASN A 110 -17.28 -3.70 -8.09
C ASN A 110 -17.94 -3.79 -6.70
N GLY A 111 -19.13 -3.19 -6.51
CA GLY A 111 -19.85 -3.16 -5.23
C GLY A 111 -18.91 -2.82 -4.07
N CYS A 112 -18.15 -1.72 -4.22
CA CYS A 112 -17.09 -1.41 -3.25
C CYS A 112 -17.72 -1.11 -1.89
N GLU A 113 -17.28 -1.81 -0.84
CA GLU A 113 -17.59 -1.41 0.54
C GLU A 113 -16.71 -0.22 0.89
N ILE A 114 -17.34 0.94 1.11
CA ILE A 114 -16.67 2.17 1.47
C ILE A 114 -16.81 2.41 2.96
N ILE A 115 -15.69 2.68 3.63
CA ILE A 115 -15.65 3.06 5.04
C ILE A 115 -15.32 4.56 5.11
N SER A 116 -16.31 5.36 5.52
CA SER A 116 -16.16 6.80 5.74
C SER A 116 -15.68 7.05 7.17
N ILE A 117 -14.52 7.68 7.33
CA ILE A 117 -13.98 8.08 8.62
C ILE A 117 -14.39 9.52 8.89
N LYS A 118 -15.03 9.75 10.04
CA LYS A 118 -15.43 11.06 10.53
C LYS A 118 -14.62 11.43 11.77
N SER A 119 -14.23 12.70 11.88
CA SER A 119 -13.68 13.34 13.08
C SER A 119 -14.58 14.51 13.41
N ASP A 120 -15.12 14.55 14.64
CA ASP A 120 -16.00 15.64 15.09
C ASP A 120 -17.20 15.88 14.14
N GLY A 121 -17.74 14.79 13.58
CA GLY A 121 -18.85 14.82 12.61
C GLY A 121 -18.46 15.15 11.17
N VAL A 122 -17.21 15.54 10.90
CA VAL A 122 -16.72 15.89 9.55
C VAL A 122 -16.01 14.68 8.93
N ILE A 123 -16.35 14.35 7.68
CA ILE A 123 -15.67 13.27 6.94
C ILE A 123 -14.24 13.71 6.61
N ILE A 124 -13.26 12.95 7.11
CA ILE A 124 -11.83 13.22 6.90
C ILE A 124 -11.19 12.26 5.90
N GLY A 125 -11.87 11.16 5.53
CA GLY A 125 -11.32 10.18 4.59
C GLY A 125 -12.30 9.05 4.28
N ASN A 126 -12.13 8.44 3.12
CA ASN A 126 -12.86 7.24 2.69
C ASN A 126 -11.88 6.13 2.34
N LEU A 127 -12.16 4.91 2.79
CA LEU A 127 -11.35 3.71 2.52
C LEU A 127 -12.19 2.65 1.78
N GLY A 128 -11.54 1.68 1.13
CA GLY A 128 -12.20 0.54 0.46
C GLY A 128 -12.58 0.78 -1.00
N ASP A 129 -12.23 1.95 -1.54
CA ASP A 129 -12.50 2.31 -2.92
C ASP A 129 -11.61 1.54 -3.92
N ARG A 130 -12.25 0.75 -4.79
CA ARG A 130 -11.58 0.07 -5.92
C ARG A 130 -11.81 0.77 -7.26
N CYS A 131 -12.75 1.71 -7.32
CA CYS A 131 -13.16 2.36 -8.58
C CYS A 131 -12.62 3.80 -8.73
N GLY A 132 -11.99 4.35 -7.70
CA GLY A 132 -11.37 5.68 -7.68
C GLY A 132 -12.32 6.84 -7.37
N LYS A 133 -13.63 6.58 -7.22
CA LYS A 133 -14.66 7.62 -7.00
C LYS A 133 -14.59 8.29 -5.63
N TRP A 134 -14.09 7.59 -4.62
CA TRP A 134 -14.09 8.04 -3.22
C TRP A 134 -12.69 8.35 -2.69
N SER A 135 -11.67 7.92 -3.43
CA SER A 135 -10.25 8.10 -3.11
C SER A 135 -9.79 9.57 -3.04
N SER A 136 -10.60 10.50 -3.55
CA SER A 136 -10.33 11.94 -3.56
C SER A 136 -11.23 12.67 -2.56
N VAL A 137 -10.97 12.50 -1.27
CA VAL A 137 -11.55 13.41 -0.27
C VAL A 137 -10.77 14.71 -0.35
N ASN A 138 -11.31 15.65 -1.13
CA ASN A 138 -10.85 17.04 -1.16
C ASN A 138 -11.12 17.63 0.24
N SER A 139 -10.14 17.53 1.13
CA SER A 139 -10.19 18.18 2.43
C SER A 139 -10.07 19.70 2.23
N GLN A 140 -11.16 20.36 1.85
CA GLN A 140 -11.33 21.77 2.18
C GLN A 140 -11.50 21.84 3.70
N VAL A 141 -10.37 21.81 4.41
CA VAL A 141 -10.30 22.29 5.79
C VAL A 141 -10.47 23.80 5.68
N THR A 142 -11.71 24.26 5.73
CA THR A 142 -12.00 25.67 6.00
C THR A 142 -11.51 25.93 7.41
N VAL A 143 -10.29 26.45 7.53
CA VAL A 143 -9.84 27.09 8.77
C VAL A 143 -10.67 28.37 8.85
N SER A 144 -11.74 28.32 9.63
CA SER A 144 -12.50 29.51 10.00
C SER A 144 -11.57 30.42 10.80
N SER A 145 -11.37 31.62 10.26
CA SER A 145 -10.71 32.77 10.89
C SER A 145 -11.30 33.15 12.24
#